data_AF-A0A858BYT8-F1
#
_entry.id   AF-A0A858BYT8-F1
#
_cell.length_a   1.000
_cell.length_b   1.000
_cell.length_c   1.000
_cell.angle_alpha   90.00
_cell.angle_beta   90.00
_cell.angle_gamma   90.00
#
_symmetry.space_group_name_H-M   'P 1'
#
loop_
_entity.id
_entity.type
_entity.pdbx_description
1 polymer ?
#
loop_
_entity_poly.entity_id
_entity_poly.type
_entity_poly.pdbx_seq_one_letter_code
_entity_poly.pdbx_strand_id
1 'polypeptide(L)'
;MIYREKPHFVIKKNLQKSKQTGVYFSDIATPDILKDVCHRIANMDEFTYEYVDNEYSDEFLPKSYNKGRMAIMQYKDSVDYITFSEKEIGGRNSSVQSVPTAFNIYYSNPHPNKRLFYYFLNVKGNAETDYQILMYRLMHTVGCQFLNADAVLSAKIGAYTSVEDIMFNRRINTGKNRSNNSTYITKSGPLQIDIYGKTYGANKYETSMICYALSMLRKKEHTITLYEILEGDLKELPEASLNVIRSMGAIEIVATDRTLEKKVFEENNSLRSPSYIYNLGRKLGEKHCTFCNCEIPSIIQGAHIWPVAEIKKEVLLSFDEKLTHATNGENGLWLCENHHKLFDDNILRLNKNGQLYYADGIEANQVVYLDEITKVKQLKDEIMTTQFEEYIRKRNKAI
;
A
#
# COMPACT_ATOMS: atom_id res chain seq x y z
N MET A 1 33.95 2.49 -9.49
CA MET A 1 34.13 3.29 -8.27
C MET A 1 35.59 3.71 -8.13
N ILE A 2 35.88 4.95 -7.72
CA ILE A 2 37.24 5.40 -7.40
C ILE A 2 37.46 5.19 -5.91
N TYR A 3 38.50 4.46 -5.53
CA TYR A 3 38.89 4.30 -4.13
C TYR A 3 39.29 5.65 -3.52
N ARG A 4 38.81 5.97 -2.31
CA ARG A 4 39.09 7.26 -1.65
C ARG A 4 39.51 7.10 -0.20
N GLU A 5 40.71 7.57 0.12
CA GLU A 5 41.22 7.62 1.51
C GLU A 5 40.51 8.65 2.40
N LYS A 6 39.88 9.66 1.79
CA LYS A 6 39.12 10.69 2.48
C LYS A 6 37.67 10.68 2.01
N PRO A 7 36.66 10.76 2.90
CA PRO A 7 35.26 10.83 2.51
C PRO A 7 35.03 11.96 1.50
N HIS A 8 34.30 11.64 0.43
CA HIS A 8 33.99 12.58 -0.63
C HIS A 8 32.50 12.56 -0.97
N PHE A 9 31.85 13.72 -0.85
CA PHE A 9 30.44 13.88 -1.16
C PHE A 9 30.23 14.46 -2.57
N VAL A 10 29.38 13.80 -3.36
CA VAL A 10 28.89 14.33 -4.63
C VAL A 10 27.40 14.63 -4.50
N ILE A 11 27.02 15.87 -4.77
CA ILE A 11 25.66 16.36 -4.51
C ILE A 11 25.12 17.11 -5.71
N LYS A 12 24.01 16.64 -6.27
CA LYS A 12 23.26 17.39 -7.29
C LYS A 12 22.69 18.66 -6.68
N LYS A 13 23.07 19.82 -7.22
CA LYS A 13 22.70 21.15 -6.71
C LYS A 13 21.21 21.43 -6.76
N ASN A 14 20.54 21.04 -7.84
CA ASN A 14 19.17 21.47 -8.12
C ASN A 14 18.13 20.45 -7.64
N LEU A 15 17.04 20.91 -7.05
CA LEU A 15 15.76 20.19 -6.95
C LEU A 15 14.94 20.39 -8.23
N GLN A 16 13.87 19.61 -8.41
CA GLN A 16 12.99 19.68 -9.59
C GLN A 16 12.47 21.11 -9.87
N LYS A 17 12.15 21.85 -8.81
CA LYS A 17 11.56 23.20 -8.88
C LYS A 17 12.54 24.31 -8.47
N SER A 18 13.85 24.06 -8.47
CA SER A 18 14.83 25.06 -8.00
C SER A 18 14.79 26.35 -8.79
N LYS A 19 14.65 26.28 -10.12
CA LYS A 19 14.57 27.49 -10.96
C LYS A 19 13.36 28.36 -10.64
N GLN A 20 12.24 27.75 -10.25
CA GLN A 20 10.98 28.45 -9.96
C GLN A 20 10.93 28.98 -8.52
N THR A 21 11.51 28.25 -7.58
CA THR A 21 11.43 28.57 -6.14
C THR A 21 12.62 29.37 -5.64
N GLY A 22 13.74 29.38 -6.37
CA GLY A 22 15.02 29.90 -5.89
C GLY A 22 15.70 29.04 -4.83
N VAL A 23 15.10 27.89 -4.46
CA VAL A 23 15.63 26.98 -3.43
C VAL A 23 16.39 25.84 -4.08
N TYR A 24 17.64 25.65 -3.68
CA TYR A 24 18.53 24.60 -4.17
C TYR A 24 18.74 23.53 -3.11
N PHE A 25 19.13 22.33 -3.53
CA PHE A 25 19.51 21.28 -2.59
C PHE A 25 20.84 21.59 -1.90
N SER A 26 21.71 22.38 -2.54
CA SER A 26 22.92 22.93 -1.90
C SER A 26 22.64 23.82 -0.68
N ASP A 27 21.45 24.44 -0.61
CA ASP A 27 21.03 25.27 0.53
C ASP A 27 20.52 24.40 1.71
N ILE A 28 20.38 23.11 1.46
CA ILE A 28 19.87 22.10 2.38
C ILE A 28 21.01 21.22 2.87
N ALA A 29 21.79 20.61 1.97
CA ALA A 29 22.91 19.74 2.31
C ALA A 29 24.20 20.54 2.54
N THR A 30 24.20 21.45 3.53
CA THR A 30 25.31 22.38 3.81
C THR A 30 26.56 21.65 4.33
N PRO A 31 27.76 22.27 4.26
CA PRO A 31 28.98 21.68 4.81
C PRO A 31 28.87 21.24 6.27
N ASP A 32 28.15 21.98 7.12
CA ASP A 32 27.95 21.59 8.52
C ASP A 32 27.13 20.31 8.66
N ILE A 33 26.08 20.16 7.84
CA ILE A 33 25.26 18.93 7.80
C ILE A 33 26.09 17.78 7.26
N LEU A 34 26.86 18.00 6.19
CA LEU A 34 27.73 16.97 5.62
C LEU A 34 28.83 16.55 6.62
N LYS A 35 29.33 17.47 7.44
CA LYS A 35 30.27 17.16 8.52
C LYS A 35 29.67 16.22 9.54
N ASP A 36 28.47 16.52 10.05
CA ASP A 36 27.77 15.65 11.02
C ASP A 36 27.44 14.28 10.41
N VAL A 37 26.98 14.24 9.15
CA VAL A 37 26.77 12.99 8.41
C VAL A 37 28.07 12.18 8.29
N CYS A 38 29.17 12.83 7.90
CA CYS A 38 30.48 12.21 7.77
C CYS A 38 30.96 11.64 9.11
N HIS A 39 30.81 12.40 10.19
CA HIS A 39 31.15 11.96 11.53
C HIS A 39 30.34 10.72 11.93
N ARG A 40 29.03 10.71 11.69
CA ARG A 40 28.16 9.58 12.04
C ARG A 40 28.44 8.31 11.24
N ILE A 41 28.84 8.44 9.98
CA ILE A 41 29.07 7.28 9.10
C ILE A 41 30.52 6.77 9.19
N ALA A 42 31.49 7.67 9.21
CA ALA A 42 32.92 7.35 9.08
C ALA A 42 33.75 7.70 10.32
N ASN A 43 33.15 8.32 11.35
CA ASN A 43 33.85 8.86 12.52
C ASN A 43 35.00 9.81 12.13
N MET A 44 34.75 10.63 11.10
CA MET A 44 35.70 11.60 10.56
C MET A 44 35.05 12.96 10.40
N ASP A 45 35.76 14.00 10.81
CA ASP A 45 35.37 15.40 10.62
C ASP A 45 35.92 15.99 9.32
N GLU A 46 36.95 15.36 8.78
CA GLU A 46 37.61 15.76 7.55
C GLU A 46 37.00 15.07 6.33
N PHE A 47 36.43 15.86 5.43
CA PHE A 47 35.86 15.37 4.17
C PHE A 47 36.10 16.36 3.03
N THR A 48 35.75 15.95 1.83
CA THR A 48 35.68 16.81 0.64
C THR A 48 34.27 16.72 0.06
N TYR A 49 33.83 17.75 -0.66
CA TYR A 49 32.51 17.74 -1.28
C TYR A 49 32.49 18.55 -2.58
N GLU A 50 31.56 18.21 -3.46
CA GLU A 50 31.26 18.99 -4.65
C GLU A 50 29.75 19.09 -4.89
N TYR A 51 29.31 20.29 -5.28
CA TYR A 51 27.97 20.50 -5.82
C TYR A 51 28.03 20.48 -7.34
N VAL A 52 27.37 19.49 -7.92
CA VAL A 52 27.37 19.25 -9.36
C VAL A 52 26.03 19.65 -9.99
N ASP A 53 26.06 20.05 -11.26
CA ASP A 53 24.87 20.47 -12.00
C ASP A 53 24.03 19.28 -12.50
N ASN A 54 23.01 19.55 -13.31
CA ASN A 54 22.13 18.50 -13.83
C ASN A 54 22.79 17.61 -14.89
N GLU A 55 23.81 18.12 -15.59
CA GLU A 55 24.50 17.44 -16.70
C GLU A 55 25.57 16.47 -16.21
N TYR A 56 26.06 16.64 -14.98
CA TYR A 56 26.93 15.67 -14.33
C TYR A 56 26.33 14.25 -14.35
N SER A 57 27.17 13.24 -14.51
CA SER A 57 26.76 11.86 -14.25
C SER A 57 27.96 11.02 -13.89
N ASP A 58 27.75 10.07 -13.00
CA ASP A 58 28.71 9.01 -12.69
C ASP A 58 27.98 7.67 -12.48
N GLU A 59 28.70 6.68 -11.96
CA GLU A 59 28.18 5.35 -11.65
C GLU A 59 26.99 5.36 -10.65
N PHE A 60 26.88 6.39 -9.81
CA PHE A 60 25.92 6.47 -8.70
C PHE A 60 24.82 7.51 -8.92
N LEU A 61 25.07 8.51 -9.76
CA LEU A 61 24.18 9.63 -10.06
C LEU A 61 23.96 9.78 -11.57
N PRO A 62 22.74 9.57 -12.08
CA PRO A 62 22.42 9.81 -13.48
C PRO A 62 22.26 11.31 -13.78
N LYS A 63 22.32 11.67 -15.08
CA LYS A 63 22.00 13.02 -15.57
C LYS A 63 20.55 13.39 -15.23
N SER A 64 20.39 14.37 -14.35
CA SER A 64 19.11 14.85 -13.81
C SER A 64 19.38 15.90 -12.73
N TYR A 65 18.33 16.59 -12.29
CA TYR A 65 18.28 17.22 -10.96
C TYR A 65 18.36 16.17 -9.83
N ASN A 66 18.55 16.62 -8.59
CA ASN A 66 18.58 15.80 -7.38
C ASN A 66 17.25 15.06 -7.16
N LYS A 67 17.26 13.76 -7.46
CA LYS A 67 16.16 12.84 -7.19
C LYS A 67 16.42 12.14 -5.86
N GLY A 68 15.37 12.03 -5.05
CA GLY A 68 15.48 11.38 -3.74
C GLY A 68 16.04 12.27 -2.62
N ARG A 69 16.35 13.55 -2.88
CA ARG A 69 16.95 14.47 -1.88
C ARG A 69 18.22 13.85 -1.29
N MET A 70 19.16 13.46 -2.14
CA MET A 70 20.30 12.64 -1.75
C MET A 70 21.65 13.35 -1.88
N ALA A 71 22.60 12.93 -1.03
CA ALA A 71 24.03 13.04 -1.24
C ALA A 71 24.62 11.64 -1.40
N ILE A 72 25.66 11.50 -2.23
CA ILE A 72 26.44 10.26 -2.33
C ILE A 72 27.79 10.48 -1.68
N MET A 73 28.14 9.69 -0.67
CA MET A 73 29.46 9.71 -0.06
C MET A 73 30.26 8.49 -0.51
N GLN A 74 31.46 8.71 -1.04
CA GLN A 74 32.42 7.66 -1.35
C GLN A 74 33.53 7.68 -0.30
N TYR A 75 33.79 6.52 0.31
CA TYR A 75 34.87 6.36 1.28
C TYR A 75 35.42 4.93 1.24
N LYS A 76 36.74 4.80 1.06
CA LYS A 76 37.43 3.53 0.79
C LYS A 76 36.78 2.84 -0.41
N ASP A 77 36.29 1.61 -0.22
CA ASP A 77 35.53 0.83 -1.22
C ASP A 77 34.00 0.93 -1.02
N SER A 78 33.54 1.76 -0.08
CA SER A 78 32.12 1.89 0.27
C SER A 78 31.47 3.12 -0.33
N VAL A 79 30.18 2.98 -0.65
CA VAL A 79 29.34 4.05 -1.19
C VAL A 79 28.08 4.19 -0.34
N ASP A 80 27.90 5.36 0.23
CA ASP A 80 26.77 5.65 1.09
C ASP A 80 25.79 6.58 0.38
N TYR A 81 24.56 6.12 0.25
CA TYR A 81 23.44 6.90 -0.25
C TYR A 81 22.76 7.54 0.94
N ILE A 82 22.82 8.86 1.06
CA ILE A 82 22.22 9.58 2.19
C ILE A 82 21.04 10.39 1.69
N THR A 83 19.82 10.00 2.05
CA THR A 83 18.59 10.77 1.77
C THR A 83 18.24 11.66 2.96
N PHE A 84 17.79 12.89 2.67
CA PHE A 84 17.52 13.91 3.68
C PHE A 84 16.02 14.24 3.73
N SER A 85 15.48 14.36 4.95
CA SER A 85 14.10 14.80 5.16
C SER A 85 13.88 16.25 4.68
N GLU A 86 12.63 16.72 4.71
CA GLU A 86 12.36 18.16 4.54
C GLU A 86 12.74 18.95 5.81
N LYS A 87 12.97 20.26 5.71
CA LYS A 87 13.17 21.09 6.91
C LYS A 87 11.84 21.33 7.64
N GLU A 88 10.76 21.51 6.90
CA GLU A 88 9.42 21.71 7.44
C GLU A 88 8.49 20.57 7.01
N ILE A 89 7.80 19.98 7.97
CA ILE A 89 6.77 18.96 7.71
C ILE A 89 5.44 19.68 7.48
N GLY A 90 5.24 20.21 6.27
CA GLY A 90 4.04 20.97 5.90
C GLY A 90 2.86 20.10 5.45
N GLY A 91 3.14 18.96 4.78
CA GLY A 91 2.12 18.02 4.32
C GLY A 91 2.34 16.63 4.89
N ARG A 92 1.25 15.88 5.14
CA ARG A 92 1.28 14.53 5.74
C ARG A 92 2.33 13.62 5.11
N ASN A 93 2.46 13.69 3.79
CA ASN A 93 3.31 12.77 3.04
C ASN A 93 4.64 13.40 2.59
N SER A 94 4.76 14.73 2.51
CA SER A 94 5.85 15.41 1.78
C SER A 94 7.24 15.02 2.29
N SER A 95 7.38 14.93 3.61
CA SER A 95 8.64 14.64 4.32
C SER A 95 9.30 13.29 3.95
N VAL A 96 8.56 12.34 3.36
CA VAL A 96 9.04 10.97 3.08
C VAL A 96 8.85 10.52 1.62
N GLN A 97 8.28 11.36 0.73
CA GLN A 97 8.03 10.97 -0.67
C GLN A 97 9.32 10.76 -1.48
N SER A 98 10.42 11.36 -1.05
CA SER A 98 11.71 11.21 -1.74
C SER A 98 12.34 9.83 -1.51
N VAL A 99 11.97 9.15 -0.42
CA VAL A 99 12.65 7.91 0.02
C VAL A 99 12.49 6.73 -0.94
N PRO A 100 11.30 6.40 -1.47
CA PRO A 100 11.21 5.34 -2.48
C PRO A 100 12.04 5.66 -3.73
N THR A 101 12.15 6.94 -4.12
CA THR A 101 13.02 7.33 -5.24
C THR A 101 14.49 7.09 -4.92
N ALA A 102 14.92 7.45 -3.69
CA ALA A 102 16.28 7.17 -3.20
C ALA A 102 16.57 5.67 -3.17
N PHE A 103 15.62 4.88 -2.65
CA PHE A 103 15.72 3.42 -2.63
C PHE A 103 15.83 2.83 -4.03
N ASN A 104 15.09 3.36 -5.01
CA ASN A 104 15.19 2.87 -6.40
C ASN A 104 16.59 3.06 -6.98
N ILE A 105 17.19 4.22 -6.76
CA ILE A 105 18.56 4.52 -7.22
C ILE A 105 19.56 3.63 -6.49
N TYR A 106 19.43 3.52 -5.16
CA TYR A 106 20.26 2.65 -4.33
C TYR A 106 20.19 1.20 -4.78
N TYR A 107 18.99 0.62 -4.89
CA TYR A 107 18.79 -0.79 -5.16
C TYR A 107 19.28 -1.17 -6.56
N SER A 108 19.00 -0.33 -7.57
CA SER A 108 19.33 -0.59 -8.97
C SER A 108 20.83 -0.50 -9.29
N ASN A 109 21.62 0.18 -8.46
CA ASN A 109 23.07 0.26 -8.65
C ASN A 109 23.74 -1.08 -8.28
N PRO A 110 24.58 -1.71 -9.10
CA PRO A 110 25.11 -3.05 -8.81
C PRO A 110 26.30 -3.07 -7.82
N HIS A 111 26.76 -1.91 -7.31
CA HIS A 111 27.92 -1.85 -6.42
C HIS A 111 27.68 -2.68 -5.15
N PRO A 112 28.59 -3.60 -4.77
CA PRO A 112 28.35 -4.54 -3.68
C PRO A 112 28.43 -3.87 -2.31
N ASN A 113 29.33 -2.91 -2.14
CA ASN A 113 29.62 -2.27 -0.86
C ASN A 113 28.89 -0.92 -0.76
N LYS A 114 27.56 -0.98 -0.79
CA LYS A 114 26.71 0.20 -0.69
C LYS A 114 25.79 0.14 0.54
N ARG A 115 25.48 1.31 1.11
CA ARG A 115 24.53 1.45 2.23
C ARG A 115 23.55 2.59 1.96
N LEU A 116 22.37 2.51 2.56
CA LEU A 116 21.34 3.54 2.47
C LEU A 116 21.05 4.13 3.84
N PHE A 117 21.20 5.45 3.96
CA PHE A 117 21.00 6.20 5.18
C PHE A 117 19.90 7.24 5.03
N TYR A 118 19.22 7.53 6.13
CA TYR A 118 18.29 8.65 6.25
C TYR A 118 18.73 9.62 7.34
N TYR A 119 18.74 10.91 6.98
CA TYR A 119 19.09 12.01 7.86
C TYR A 119 17.90 12.94 8.07
N PHE A 120 17.55 13.16 9.35
CA PHE A 120 16.47 14.06 9.74
C PHE A 120 16.98 15.50 9.78
N LEU A 121 16.38 16.35 8.94
CA LEU A 121 16.51 17.80 8.96
C LEU A 121 15.35 18.50 9.67
N ASN A 122 14.25 17.80 9.94
CA ASN A 122 12.96 18.36 10.37
C ASN A 122 13.12 19.34 11.54
N VAL A 123 13.14 20.64 11.27
CA VAL A 123 13.22 21.70 12.28
C VAL A 123 11.84 22.16 12.75
N LYS A 124 10.77 21.79 12.00
CA LYS A 124 9.41 22.23 12.28
C LYS A 124 8.37 21.19 11.84
N GLY A 125 7.31 21.05 12.64
CA GLY A 125 6.20 20.13 12.43
C GLY A 125 6.34 18.83 13.20
N ASN A 126 5.32 17.96 13.13
CA ASN A 126 5.33 16.68 13.83
C ASN A 126 5.98 15.61 12.94
N ALA A 127 7.09 15.02 13.40
CA ALA A 127 7.81 13.95 12.71
C ALA A 127 7.32 12.54 13.07
N GLU A 128 6.41 12.42 14.05
CA GLU A 128 5.96 11.15 14.64
C GLU A 128 4.45 10.93 14.45
N THR A 129 3.88 11.39 13.33
CA THR A 129 2.52 10.99 12.97
C THR A 129 2.49 9.49 12.64
N ASP A 130 1.35 8.84 12.87
CA ASP A 130 1.09 7.44 12.50
C ASP A 130 1.56 7.05 11.09
N TYR A 131 1.43 7.97 10.13
CA TYR A 131 1.89 7.78 8.76
C TYR A 131 3.42 7.83 8.64
N GLN A 132 4.07 8.77 9.30
CA GLN A 132 5.54 8.85 9.30
C GLN A 132 6.16 7.64 9.99
N ILE A 133 5.60 7.21 11.13
CA ILE A 133 6.04 6.01 11.82
C ILE A 133 5.94 4.78 10.89
N LEU A 134 4.80 4.60 10.20
CA LEU A 134 4.67 3.56 9.16
C LEU A 134 5.82 3.63 8.14
N MET A 135 6.07 4.81 7.58
CA MET A 135 7.10 5.00 6.56
C MET A 135 8.52 4.75 7.10
N TYR A 136 8.85 5.19 8.31
CA TYR A 136 10.16 4.93 8.92
C TYR A 136 10.36 3.45 9.23
N ARG A 137 9.32 2.75 9.70
CA ARG A 137 9.39 1.30 9.89
C ARG A 137 9.57 0.57 8.56
N LEU A 138 8.89 0.98 7.48
CA LEU A 138 9.10 0.45 6.13
C LEU A 138 10.54 0.67 5.66
N MET A 139 11.08 1.87 5.86
CA MET A 139 12.47 2.21 5.54
C MET A 139 13.45 1.30 6.28
N HIS A 140 13.26 1.11 7.59
CA HIS A 140 14.14 0.26 8.38
C HIS A 140 14.09 -1.19 7.91
N THR A 141 12.90 -1.67 7.54
CA THR A 141 12.67 -3.03 7.02
C THR A 141 13.42 -3.30 5.73
N VAL A 142 13.53 -2.29 4.86
CA VAL A 142 14.30 -2.40 3.60
C VAL A 142 15.80 -2.11 3.77
N GLY A 143 16.28 -2.02 5.01
CA GLY A 143 17.69 -1.85 5.33
C GLY A 143 18.19 -0.39 5.37
N CYS A 144 17.30 0.60 5.34
CA CYS A 144 17.69 2.00 5.53
C CYS A 144 18.05 2.27 7.00
N GLN A 145 19.20 2.90 7.23
CA GLN A 145 19.71 3.21 8.57
C GLN A 145 19.50 4.69 8.90
N PHE A 146 19.05 5.00 10.12
CA PHE A 146 18.84 6.39 10.55
C PHE A 146 20.07 6.94 11.25
N LEU A 147 20.56 8.09 10.82
CA LEU A 147 21.81 8.67 11.35
C LEU A 147 21.60 9.43 12.67
N ASN A 148 20.47 10.13 12.78
CA ASN A 148 20.19 11.05 13.89
C ASN A 148 18.74 10.93 14.41
N ALA A 149 18.10 9.76 14.27
CA ALA A 149 16.74 9.53 14.76
C ALA A 149 16.61 9.84 16.26
N ASP A 150 17.54 9.38 17.10
CA ASP A 150 17.47 9.55 18.55
C ASP A 150 17.55 11.02 19.01
N ALA A 151 18.04 11.91 18.15
CA ALA A 151 18.07 13.35 18.42
C ALA A 151 16.77 14.06 18.00
N VAL A 152 15.92 13.41 17.19
CA VAL A 152 14.75 14.04 16.56
C VAL A 152 13.44 13.37 16.96
N LEU A 153 13.44 12.06 17.22
CA LEU A 153 12.26 11.27 17.52
C LEU A 153 12.25 10.87 18.99
N SER A 154 11.08 10.87 19.61
CA SER A 154 10.90 10.35 20.96
C SER A 154 10.77 8.82 20.97
N ALA A 155 10.20 8.24 19.91
CA ALA A 155 10.02 6.82 19.76
C ALA A 155 11.17 6.17 19.00
N LYS A 156 11.62 5.01 19.49
CA LYS A 156 12.56 4.17 18.75
C LYS A 156 11.85 3.54 17.54
N ILE A 157 12.42 3.73 16.36
CA ILE A 157 11.91 3.11 15.13
C ILE A 157 12.45 1.68 15.00
N GLY A 158 11.55 0.70 15.02
CA GLY A 158 11.85 -0.71 14.75
C GLY A 158 11.40 -1.13 13.36
N ALA A 159 12.15 -2.04 12.72
CA ALA A 159 11.70 -2.68 11.50
C ALA A 159 10.39 -3.47 11.70
N TYR A 160 9.68 -3.73 10.63
CA TYR A 160 8.63 -4.74 10.63
C TYR A 160 9.26 -6.12 10.70
N THR A 161 8.61 -7.03 11.40
CA THR A 161 9.09 -8.42 11.57
C THR A 161 8.29 -9.43 10.75
N SER A 162 7.09 -9.06 10.30
CA SER A 162 6.24 -9.89 9.44
C SER A 162 5.29 -9.05 8.59
N VAL A 163 4.64 -9.71 7.64
CA VAL A 163 3.57 -9.11 6.81
C VAL A 163 2.39 -8.68 7.67
N GLU A 164 2.04 -9.48 8.68
CA GLU A 164 0.96 -9.22 9.62
C GLU A 164 1.22 -7.97 10.48
N ASP A 165 2.47 -7.70 10.84
CA ASP A 165 2.86 -6.49 11.57
C ASP A 165 2.59 -5.22 10.73
N ILE A 166 2.89 -5.27 9.41
CA ILE A 166 2.52 -4.19 8.48
C ILE A 166 1.00 -4.04 8.42
N MET A 167 0.27 -5.15 8.23
CA MET A 167 -1.19 -5.14 8.17
C MET A 167 -1.80 -4.54 9.44
N PHE A 168 -1.33 -4.96 10.62
CA PHE A 168 -1.79 -4.45 11.91
C PHE A 168 -1.53 -2.95 12.08
N ASN A 169 -0.34 -2.47 11.71
CA ASN A 169 -0.06 -1.03 11.77
C ASN A 169 -0.93 -0.22 10.78
N ARG A 170 -1.25 -0.79 9.61
CA ARG A 170 -2.18 -0.16 8.66
C ARG A 170 -3.60 -0.07 9.21
N ARG A 171 -4.06 -1.03 10.01
CA ARG A 171 -5.37 -0.99 10.69
C ARG A 171 -5.49 0.24 11.56
N ILE A 172 -4.49 0.46 12.42
CA ILE A 172 -4.42 1.60 13.34
C ILE A 172 -4.45 2.92 12.54
N ASN A 173 -3.72 2.99 11.43
CA ASN A 173 -3.63 4.19 10.62
C ASN A 173 -4.92 4.51 9.84
N THR A 174 -5.71 3.49 9.48
CA THR A 174 -6.92 3.64 8.67
C THR A 174 -8.12 4.09 9.51
N GLY A 175 -8.21 3.66 10.77
CA GLY A 175 -9.34 3.98 11.66
C GLY A 175 -9.61 5.48 11.88
N LYS A 176 -8.61 6.34 11.64
CA LYS A 176 -8.70 7.79 11.83
C LYS A 176 -9.12 8.59 10.58
N ASN A 177 -9.05 8.02 9.37
CA ASN A 177 -9.30 8.75 8.12
C ASN A 177 -9.95 7.84 7.05
N ARG A 178 -11.25 7.57 7.19
CA ARG A 178 -12.02 6.74 6.25
C ARG A 178 -12.11 7.32 4.82
N SER A 179 -11.80 8.61 4.63
CA SER A 179 -11.91 9.29 3.33
C SER A 179 -10.71 9.09 2.40
N ASN A 180 -9.53 8.73 2.93
CA ASN A 180 -8.33 8.49 2.13
C ASN A 180 -8.07 6.99 2.02
N ASN A 181 -8.64 6.36 0.99
CA ASN A 181 -8.38 4.96 0.67
C ASN A 181 -6.89 4.84 0.37
N SER A 182 -6.15 4.14 1.21
CA SER A 182 -4.70 4.00 1.10
C SER A 182 -4.38 2.58 0.62
N THR A 183 -3.13 2.27 0.29
CA THR A 183 -2.74 0.93 -0.16
C THR A 183 -3.18 -0.14 0.84
N TYR A 184 -3.96 -1.10 0.37
CA TYR A 184 -4.58 -2.12 1.22
C TYR A 184 -3.84 -3.45 1.07
N ILE A 185 -3.62 -4.16 2.17
CA ILE A 185 -2.96 -5.47 2.18
C ILE A 185 -3.93 -6.47 2.81
N THR A 186 -4.12 -7.61 2.16
CA THR A 186 -5.00 -8.68 2.67
C THR A 186 -4.45 -10.05 2.34
N LYS A 187 -5.15 -11.07 2.82
CA LYS A 187 -4.86 -12.46 2.49
C LYS A 187 -6.05 -13.08 1.77
N SER A 188 -5.77 -13.78 0.68
CA SER A 188 -6.75 -14.62 -0.04
C SER A 188 -6.55 -16.11 0.22
N GLY A 189 -5.51 -16.46 0.97
CA GLY A 189 -5.25 -17.81 1.47
C GLY A 189 -4.16 -17.78 2.54
N PRO A 190 -3.83 -18.93 3.16
CA PRO A 190 -2.81 -18.99 4.21
C PRO A 190 -1.43 -18.47 3.77
N LEU A 191 -1.10 -18.67 2.49
CA LEU A 191 0.19 -18.31 1.88
C LEU A 191 0.07 -17.21 0.80
N GLN A 192 -1.15 -16.74 0.52
CA GLN A 192 -1.42 -15.77 -0.55
C GLN A 192 -1.66 -14.39 0.05
N ILE A 193 -0.82 -13.43 -0.32
CA ILE A 193 -0.88 -12.04 0.12
C ILE A 193 -1.21 -11.18 -1.09
N ASP A 194 -2.23 -10.35 -0.95
CA ASP A 194 -2.65 -9.43 -2.00
C ASP A 194 -2.43 -7.99 -1.55
N ILE A 195 -1.84 -7.19 -2.44
CA ILE A 195 -1.62 -5.76 -2.27
C ILE A 195 -2.52 -5.04 -3.28
N TYR A 196 -3.43 -4.21 -2.79
CA TYR A 196 -4.24 -3.31 -3.60
C TYR A 196 -3.58 -1.93 -3.55
N GLY A 197 -2.67 -1.71 -4.50
CA GLY A 197 -1.75 -0.60 -4.51
C GLY A 197 -2.26 0.56 -5.36
N LYS A 198 -2.36 1.75 -4.77
CA LYS A 198 -2.69 2.95 -5.53
C LYS A 198 -1.50 3.45 -6.34
N THR A 199 -1.76 3.79 -7.59
CA THR A 199 -0.76 4.29 -8.54
C THR A 199 -0.66 5.82 -8.55
N TYR A 200 -1.66 6.55 -8.07
CA TYR A 200 -1.71 8.01 -8.23
C TYR A 200 -1.28 8.81 -7.00
N GLY A 201 -0.87 10.06 -7.25
CA GLY A 201 -0.53 11.05 -6.23
C GLY A 201 0.65 10.62 -5.34
N ALA A 202 0.52 10.87 -4.04
CA ALA A 202 1.53 10.49 -3.05
C ALA A 202 1.46 9.00 -2.66
N ASN A 203 0.34 8.32 -2.93
CA ASN A 203 0.15 6.93 -2.52
C ASN A 203 1.06 5.97 -3.29
N LYS A 204 1.46 6.30 -4.52
CA LYS A 204 2.42 5.48 -5.30
C LYS A 204 3.76 5.25 -4.60
N TYR A 205 4.21 6.23 -3.84
CA TYR A 205 5.44 6.16 -3.06
C TYR A 205 5.28 5.22 -1.87
N GLU A 206 4.13 5.31 -1.17
CA GLU A 206 3.77 4.37 -0.12
C GLU A 206 3.64 2.93 -0.66
N THR A 207 2.91 2.74 -1.76
CA THR A 207 2.77 1.44 -2.43
C THR A 207 4.13 0.82 -2.75
N SER A 208 5.03 1.62 -3.33
CA SER A 208 6.39 1.17 -3.65
C SER A 208 7.13 0.67 -2.39
N MET A 209 7.14 1.46 -1.31
CA MET A 209 7.82 1.09 -0.07
C MET A 209 7.20 -0.14 0.60
N ILE A 210 5.88 -0.28 0.57
CA ILE A 210 5.19 -1.49 1.04
C ILE A 210 5.66 -2.71 0.24
N CYS A 211 5.71 -2.60 -1.10
CA CYS A 211 6.17 -3.71 -1.95
C CYS A 211 7.62 -4.11 -1.63
N TYR A 212 8.51 -3.13 -1.41
CA TYR A 212 9.90 -3.40 -1.04
C TYR A 212 10.01 -4.11 0.31
N ALA A 213 9.30 -3.62 1.33
CA ALA A 213 9.30 -4.22 2.66
C ALA A 213 8.72 -5.64 2.64
N LEU A 214 7.59 -5.86 1.95
CA LEU A 214 6.99 -7.19 1.81
C LEU A 214 7.91 -8.16 1.07
N SER A 215 8.66 -7.68 0.08
CA SER A 215 9.64 -8.50 -0.65
C SER A 215 10.77 -9.00 0.26
N MET A 216 11.17 -8.21 1.27
CA MET A 216 12.17 -8.58 2.28
C MET A 216 11.60 -9.49 3.37
N LEU A 217 10.33 -9.33 3.73
CA LEU A 217 9.66 -10.09 4.79
C LEU A 217 9.05 -11.41 4.31
N ARG A 218 8.99 -11.65 2.99
CA ARG A 218 8.34 -12.84 2.45
C ARG A 218 9.03 -14.11 2.91
N LYS A 219 8.23 -15.10 3.27
CA LYS A 219 8.70 -16.49 3.37
C LYS A 219 8.71 -17.09 1.97
N LYS A 220 9.52 -18.12 1.75
CA LYS A 220 9.68 -18.76 0.43
C LYS A 220 8.36 -19.33 -0.12
N GLU A 221 7.47 -19.73 0.79
CA GLU A 221 6.17 -20.32 0.49
C GLU A 221 5.09 -19.26 0.18
N HIS A 222 5.35 -17.99 0.48
CA HIS A 222 4.39 -16.92 0.23
C HIS A 222 4.37 -16.56 -1.26
N THR A 223 3.17 -16.44 -1.80
CA THR A 223 2.93 -15.77 -3.08
C THR A 223 2.36 -14.39 -2.81
N ILE A 224 2.93 -13.37 -3.43
CA ILE A 224 2.51 -11.98 -3.25
C ILE A 224 2.08 -11.41 -4.60
N THR A 225 0.87 -10.87 -4.66
CA THR A 225 0.34 -10.23 -5.87
C THR A 225 0.03 -8.77 -5.60
N LEU A 226 0.56 -7.88 -6.44
CA LEU A 226 0.22 -6.46 -6.47
C LEU A 226 -0.82 -6.22 -7.56
N TYR A 227 -2.03 -5.84 -7.14
CA TYR A 227 -3.07 -5.28 -7.99
C TYR A 227 -2.92 -3.77 -8.06
N GLU A 228 -2.59 -3.25 -9.24
CA GLU A 228 -2.43 -1.81 -9.46
C GLU A 228 -3.79 -1.16 -9.67
N ILE A 229 -4.24 -0.41 -8.67
CA ILE A 229 -5.55 0.23 -8.66
C ILE A 229 -5.48 1.58 -9.37
N LEU A 230 -6.16 1.63 -10.50
CA LEU A 230 -6.25 2.79 -11.38
C LEU A 230 -7.12 3.89 -10.73
N GLU A 231 -6.50 4.98 -10.31
CA GLU A 231 -7.19 6.20 -9.89
C GLU A 231 -6.58 7.41 -10.62
N GLY A 232 -7.41 8.25 -11.26
CA GLY A 232 -6.91 9.38 -12.05
C GLY A 232 -6.17 8.95 -13.32
N ASP A 233 -5.14 9.72 -13.71
CA ASP A 233 -4.49 9.56 -15.02
C ASP A 233 -3.33 8.55 -15.03
N LEU A 234 -2.82 8.15 -13.86
CA LEU A 234 -1.67 7.22 -13.80
C LEU A 234 -2.15 5.78 -13.74
N LYS A 235 -1.80 5.01 -14.77
CA LYS A 235 -2.26 3.62 -14.89
C LYS A 235 -1.40 2.61 -14.14
N GLU A 236 -0.16 2.95 -13.86
CA GLU A 236 0.83 2.03 -13.29
C GLU A 236 1.72 2.79 -12.30
N LEU A 237 2.38 2.09 -11.40
CA LEU A 237 3.43 2.68 -10.58
C LEU A 237 4.56 3.26 -11.46
N PRO A 238 5.36 4.20 -10.94
CA PRO A 238 6.51 4.70 -11.69
C PRO A 238 7.42 3.56 -12.15
N GLU A 239 7.86 3.58 -13.41
CA GLU A 239 8.68 2.53 -14.03
C GLU A 239 9.92 2.17 -13.21
N ALA A 240 10.57 3.17 -12.61
CA ALA A 240 11.72 2.95 -11.72
C ALA A 240 11.36 2.09 -10.50
N SER A 241 10.16 2.23 -9.95
CA SER A 241 9.68 1.39 -8.85
C SER A 241 9.32 0.00 -9.35
N LEU A 242 8.62 -0.12 -10.48
CA LEU A 242 8.28 -1.42 -11.07
C LEU A 242 9.52 -2.27 -11.35
N ASN A 243 10.59 -1.66 -11.86
CA ASN A 243 11.86 -2.36 -12.11
C ASN A 243 12.51 -2.91 -10.83
N VAL A 244 12.42 -2.18 -9.72
CA VAL A 244 12.87 -2.67 -8.42
C VAL A 244 11.99 -3.82 -7.93
N ILE A 245 10.66 -3.68 -8.02
CA ILE A 245 9.72 -4.75 -7.60
C ILE A 245 9.98 -6.03 -8.41
N ARG A 246 10.13 -5.92 -9.73
CA ARG A 246 10.43 -7.04 -10.64
C ARG A 246 11.78 -7.68 -10.31
N SER A 247 12.83 -6.89 -10.10
CA SER A 247 14.17 -7.40 -9.80
C SER A 247 14.29 -8.06 -8.42
N MET A 248 13.45 -7.68 -7.45
CA MET A 248 13.32 -8.42 -6.17
C MET A 248 12.74 -9.83 -6.34
N GLY A 249 12.10 -10.13 -7.48
CA GLY A 249 11.60 -11.47 -7.84
C GLY A 249 10.56 -12.01 -6.85
N ALA A 250 9.79 -11.12 -6.23
CA ALA A 250 9.01 -11.39 -5.02
C ALA A 250 7.51 -11.29 -5.23
N ILE A 251 7.11 -10.43 -6.15
CA ILE A 251 5.76 -9.92 -6.30
C ILE A 251 5.35 -10.04 -7.76
N GLU A 252 4.23 -10.69 -8.00
CA GLU A 252 3.54 -10.66 -9.29
C GLU A 252 2.77 -9.35 -9.41
N ILE A 253 2.86 -8.67 -10.56
CA ILE A 253 2.20 -7.38 -10.79
C ILE A 253 1.06 -7.58 -11.77
N VAL A 254 -0.15 -7.19 -11.39
CA VAL A 254 -1.37 -7.30 -12.18
C VAL A 254 -2.03 -5.93 -12.26
N ALA A 255 -2.09 -5.37 -13.47
CA ALA A 255 -2.83 -4.14 -13.72
C ALA A 255 -4.35 -4.41 -13.67
N THR A 256 -5.11 -3.66 -12.87
CA THR A 256 -6.58 -3.81 -12.79
C THR A 256 -7.26 -2.97 -13.86
N ASP A 257 -6.95 -3.23 -15.12
CA ASP A 257 -7.57 -2.52 -16.23
C ASP A 257 -8.96 -3.08 -16.56
N ARG A 258 -9.70 -2.31 -17.37
CA ARG A 258 -11.05 -2.70 -17.78
C ARG A 258 -11.06 -3.99 -18.61
N THR A 259 -9.96 -4.34 -19.28
CA THR A 259 -9.85 -5.56 -20.09
C THR A 259 -9.81 -6.79 -19.20
N LEU A 260 -9.02 -6.75 -18.13
CA LEU A 260 -8.98 -7.78 -17.10
C LEU A 260 -10.37 -7.96 -16.49
N GLU A 261 -11.00 -6.87 -16.05
CA GLU A 261 -12.33 -6.92 -15.42
C GLU A 261 -13.39 -7.52 -16.36
N LYS A 262 -13.36 -7.16 -17.64
CA LYS A 262 -14.24 -7.73 -18.68
C LYS A 262 -14.04 -9.23 -18.81
N LYS A 263 -12.79 -9.66 -18.97
CA LYS A 263 -12.44 -11.08 -19.14
C LYS A 263 -12.89 -11.91 -17.94
N VAL A 264 -12.56 -11.47 -16.72
CA VAL A 264 -12.92 -12.20 -15.49
C VAL A 264 -14.45 -12.24 -15.33
N PHE A 265 -15.15 -11.15 -15.66
CA PHE A 265 -16.61 -11.12 -15.63
C PHE A 265 -17.23 -12.07 -16.64
N GLU A 266 -16.74 -12.14 -17.88
CA GLU A 266 -17.26 -13.04 -18.90
C GLU A 266 -17.07 -14.52 -18.50
N GLU A 267 -15.87 -14.89 -18.07
CA GLU A 267 -15.47 -16.26 -17.77
C GLU A 267 -16.11 -16.82 -16.48
N ASN A 268 -16.43 -15.97 -15.49
CA ASN A 268 -16.84 -16.44 -14.15
C ASN A 268 -18.24 -15.96 -13.74
N ASN A 269 -19.05 -16.87 -13.21
CA ASN A 269 -20.35 -16.55 -12.60
C ASN A 269 -20.26 -16.14 -11.13
N SER A 270 -19.06 -16.20 -10.54
CA SER A 270 -18.70 -15.64 -9.24
C SER A 270 -17.52 -14.70 -9.46
N LEU A 271 -17.81 -13.43 -9.78
CA LEU A 271 -16.77 -12.44 -10.04
C LEU A 271 -16.17 -11.95 -8.73
N ARG A 272 -14.98 -12.42 -8.34
CA ARG A 272 -14.22 -11.85 -7.22
C ARG A 272 -13.03 -11.06 -7.74
N SER A 273 -13.29 -10.15 -8.68
CA SER A 273 -12.22 -9.41 -9.32
C SER A 273 -11.51 -8.48 -8.36
N PRO A 274 -10.26 -8.09 -8.68
CA PRO A 274 -9.52 -7.13 -7.87
C PRO A 274 -10.31 -5.84 -7.63
N SER A 275 -10.99 -5.30 -8.65
CA SER A 275 -11.80 -4.09 -8.49
C SER A 275 -12.97 -4.29 -7.51
N TYR A 276 -13.65 -5.44 -7.56
CA TYR A 276 -14.74 -5.73 -6.62
C TYR A 276 -14.24 -5.80 -5.18
N ILE A 277 -13.15 -6.55 -4.93
CA ILE A 277 -12.56 -6.68 -3.59
C ILE A 277 -12.08 -5.33 -3.06
N TYR A 278 -11.45 -4.52 -3.92
CA TYR A 278 -11.05 -3.15 -3.59
C TYR A 278 -12.25 -2.27 -3.22
N ASN A 279 -13.29 -2.24 -4.06
CA ASN A 279 -14.49 -1.43 -3.82
C ASN A 279 -15.24 -1.86 -2.55
N LEU A 280 -15.31 -3.17 -2.30
CA LEU A 280 -15.91 -3.71 -1.09
C LEU A 280 -15.09 -3.32 0.16
N GLY A 281 -13.76 -3.37 0.06
CA GLY A 281 -12.85 -2.92 1.11
C GLY A 281 -12.97 -1.41 1.41
N ARG A 282 -13.19 -0.59 0.37
CA ARG A 282 -13.46 0.85 0.55
C ARG A 282 -14.76 1.11 1.30
N LYS A 283 -15.80 0.31 1.04
CA LYS A 283 -17.10 0.46 1.69
C LYS A 283 -17.07 -0.07 3.13
N LEU A 284 -16.68 -1.34 3.29
CA LEU A 284 -16.86 -2.09 4.54
C LEU A 284 -15.61 -2.10 5.43
N GLY A 285 -14.49 -1.57 4.94
CA GLY A 285 -13.20 -1.71 5.59
C GLY A 285 -12.66 -3.13 5.46
N GLU A 286 -11.94 -3.56 6.48
CA GLU A 286 -11.27 -4.86 6.47
C GLU A 286 -12.23 -6.04 6.49
N LYS A 287 -11.74 -7.16 5.98
CA LYS A 287 -12.43 -8.45 6.01
C LYS A 287 -12.79 -8.86 7.44
N HIS A 288 -14.08 -8.74 7.76
CA HIS A 288 -14.71 -9.32 8.94
C HIS A 288 -16.07 -9.89 8.52
N CYS A 289 -16.40 -11.11 8.95
CA CYS A 289 -17.67 -11.70 8.59
C CYS A 289 -18.83 -10.91 9.22
N THR A 290 -19.71 -10.35 8.39
CA THR A 290 -20.83 -9.53 8.85
C THR A 290 -21.80 -10.28 9.77
N PHE A 291 -21.88 -11.61 9.66
CA PHE A 291 -22.84 -12.44 10.41
C PHE A 291 -22.30 -13.05 11.70
N CYS A 292 -20.98 -13.15 11.87
CA CYS A 292 -20.38 -13.76 13.07
C CYS A 292 -19.15 -13.05 13.64
N ASN A 293 -18.70 -11.96 13.01
CA ASN A 293 -17.49 -11.21 13.34
C ASN A 293 -16.20 -12.04 13.29
N CYS A 294 -16.15 -13.13 12.51
CA CYS A 294 -14.89 -13.79 12.18
C CYS A 294 -13.93 -12.81 11.49
N GLU A 295 -12.68 -12.72 11.93
CA GLU A 295 -11.67 -11.78 11.39
C GLU A 295 -10.51 -12.48 10.66
N ILE A 296 -10.65 -13.78 10.34
CA ILE A 296 -9.61 -14.56 9.65
C ILE A 296 -9.69 -14.26 8.14
N PRO A 297 -8.81 -13.41 7.57
CA PRO A 297 -9.03 -12.85 6.23
C PRO A 297 -8.99 -13.91 5.12
N SER A 298 -8.23 -14.99 5.33
CA SER A 298 -8.03 -16.07 4.36
C SER A 298 -9.27 -16.92 4.12
N ILE A 299 -10.25 -16.91 5.04
CA ILE A 299 -11.53 -17.64 4.87
C ILE A 299 -12.70 -16.67 4.65
N ILE A 300 -12.41 -15.36 4.51
CA ILE A 300 -13.44 -14.33 4.29
C ILE A 300 -13.41 -13.91 2.83
N GLN A 301 -14.61 -13.92 2.25
CA GLN A 301 -14.86 -13.68 0.84
C GLN A 301 -15.87 -12.53 0.68
N GLY A 302 -15.78 -11.82 -0.44
CA GLY A 302 -16.80 -10.85 -0.84
C GLY A 302 -17.98 -11.58 -1.45
N ALA A 303 -19.10 -11.63 -0.72
CA ALA A 303 -20.33 -12.26 -1.15
C ALA A 303 -21.25 -11.22 -1.81
N HIS A 304 -21.67 -11.46 -3.06
CA HIS A 304 -22.58 -10.56 -3.75
C HIS A 304 -23.98 -10.62 -3.15
N ILE A 305 -24.61 -9.45 -2.97
CA ILE A 305 -26.02 -9.40 -2.59
C ILE A 305 -26.88 -9.84 -3.77
N TRP A 306 -26.82 -9.12 -4.89
CA TRP A 306 -27.40 -9.54 -6.16
C TRP A 306 -26.37 -10.39 -6.92
N PRO A 307 -26.59 -11.72 -7.08
CA PRO A 307 -25.57 -12.62 -7.61
C PRO A 307 -25.16 -12.26 -9.03
N VAL A 308 -23.87 -12.42 -9.33
CA VAL A 308 -23.28 -12.13 -10.66
C VAL A 308 -23.97 -12.94 -11.77
N ALA A 309 -24.33 -14.20 -11.50
CA ALA A 309 -25.09 -15.02 -12.43
C ALA A 309 -26.45 -14.40 -12.82
N GLU A 310 -27.14 -13.76 -11.87
CA GLU A 310 -28.43 -13.10 -12.12
C GLU A 310 -28.24 -11.75 -12.81
N ILE A 311 -27.19 -11.00 -12.46
CA ILE A 311 -26.79 -9.77 -13.17
C ILE A 311 -26.57 -10.07 -14.67
N LYS A 312 -25.87 -11.16 -14.99
CA LYS A 312 -25.60 -11.57 -16.37
C LYS A 312 -26.86 -11.86 -17.17
N LYS A 313 -27.87 -12.45 -16.54
CA LYS A 313 -29.16 -12.81 -17.17
C LYS A 313 -30.07 -11.61 -17.41
N GLU A 314 -29.85 -10.48 -16.74
CA GLU A 314 -30.69 -9.30 -16.89
C GLU A 314 -30.61 -8.72 -18.32
N VAL A 315 -31.73 -8.71 -19.03
CA VAL A 315 -31.76 -8.36 -20.46
C VAL A 315 -31.78 -6.85 -20.69
N LEU A 316 -32.26 -6.08 -19.71
CA LEU A 316 -32.38 -4.63 -19.82
C LEU A 316 -31.07 -3.88 -19.55
N LEU A 317 -30.05 -4.57 -19.04
CA LEU A 317 -28.75 -3.97 -18.76
C LEU A 317 -27.76 -4.23 -19.90
N SER A 318 -27.08 -3.17 -20.31
CA SER A 318 -25.89 -3.26 -21.13
C SER A 318 -24.77 -4.02 -20.39
N PHE A 319 -23.79 -4.51 -21.14
CA PHE A 319 -22.61 -5.15 -20.57
C PHE A 319 -21.92 -4.27 -19.52
N ASP A 320 -21.80 -2.97 -19.79
CA ASP A 320 -21.09 -2.05 -18.92
C ASP A 320 -21.85 -1.79 -17.61
N GLU A 321 -23.18 -1.72 -17.66
CA GLU A 321 -24.01 -1.62 -16.47
C GLU A 321 -23.93 -2.91 -15.63
N LYS A 322 -23.91 -4.08 -16.29
CA LYS A 322 -23.72 -5.37 -15.61
C LYS A 322 -22.39 -5.44 -14.89
N LEU A 323 -21.30 -5.07 -15.57
CA LEU A 323 -19.97 -5.03 -14.95
C LEU A 323 -19.93 -4.02 -13.80
N THR A 324 -20.60 -2.87 -13.94
CA THR A 324 -20.70 -1.86 -12.89
C THR A 324 -21.38 -2.44 -11.66
N HIS A 325 -22.51 -3.15 -11.80
CA HIS A 325 -23.19 -3.80 -10.68
C HIS A 325 -22.36 -4.94 -10.06
N ALA A 326 -21.63 -5.70 -10.87
CA ALA A 326 -20.80 -6.81 -10.42
C ALA A 326 -19.54 -6.37 -9.66
N THR A 327 -19.03 -5.16 -9.94
CA THR A 327 -17.83 -4.61 -9.30
C THR A 327 -18.16 -3.56 -8.23
N ASN A 328 -19.44 -3.22 -8.01
CA ASN A 328 -19.86 -2.24 -7.02
C ASN A 328 -19.71 -2.76 -5.58
N GLY A 329 -19.03 -1.99 -4.72
CA GLY A 329 -18.88 -2.30 -3.29
C GLY A 329 -20.19 -2.30 -2.51
N GLU A 330 -21.23 -1.61 -2.99
CA GLU A 330 -22.59 -1.66 -2.45
C GLU A 330 -23.30 -2.99 -2.76
N ASN A 331 -22.79 -3.78 -3.70
CA ASN A 331 -23.34 -5.11 -4.02
C ASN A 331 -22.61 -6.22 -3.27
N GLY A 332 -22.22 -6.01 -2.02
CA GLY A 332 -21.41 -7.00 -1.32
C GLY A 332 -21.42 -6.94 0.20
N LEU A 333 -21.06 -8.08 0.80
CA LEU A 333 -20.73 -8.24 2.20
C LEU A 333 -19.45 -9.06 2.35
N TRP A 334 -18.70 -8.82 3.42
CA TRP A 334 -17.65 -9.74 3.86
C TRP A 334 -18.29 -10.90 4.62
N LEU A 335 -18.19 -12.12 4.09
CA LEU A 335 -18.71 -13.33 4.74
C LEU A 335 -17.60 -14.39 4.86
N CYS A 336 -17.52 -15.09 5.99
CA CYS A 336 -16.67 -16.28 6.07
C CYS A 336 -17.26 -17.40 5.22
N GLU A 337 -16.44 -18.37 4.81
CA GLU A 337 -16.84 -19.47 3.92
C GLU A 337 -18.17 -20.15 4.32
N ASN A 338 -18.38 -20.41 5.61
CA ASN A 338 -19.63 -21.01 6.10
C ASN A 338 -20.84 -20.10 5.84
N HIS A 339 -20.80 -18.85 6.31
CA HIS A 339 -21.91 -17.91 6.11
C HIS A 339 -22.12 -17.54 4.64
N HIS A 340 -21.05 -17.51 3.84
CA HIS A 340 -21.14 -17.27 2.41
C HIS A 340 -21.93 -18.39 1.74
N LYS A 341 -21.61 -19.66 2.04
CA LYS A 341 -22.33 -20.81 1.48
C LYS A 341 -23.81 -20.80 1.87
N LEU A 342 -24.11 -20.56 3.15
CA LEU A 342 -25.49 -20.49 3.63
C LEU A 342 -26.28 -19.32 3.00
N PHE A 343 -25.61 -18.20 2.72
CA PHE A 343 -26.22 -17.06 2.05
C PHE A 343 -26.49 -17.37 0.57
N ASP A 344 -25.51 -17.89 -0.16
CA ASP A 344 -25.64 -18.27 -1.58
C ASP A 344 -26.73 -19.32 -1.82
N ASP A 345 -26.87 -20.29 -0.90
CA ASP A 345 -27.91 -21.32 -0.95
C ASP A 345 -29.29 -20.81 -0.47
N ASN A 346 -29.42 -19.51 -0.16
CA ASN A 346 -30.64 -18.86 0.33
C ASN A 346 -31.19 -19.45 1.64
N ILE A 347 -30.35 -20.13 2.42
CA ILE A 347 -30.66 -20.57 3.78
C ILE A 347 -30.69 -19.36 4.71
N LEU A 348 -29.70 -18.47 4.58
CA LEU A 348 -29.69 -17.15 5.20
C LEU A 348 -30.23 -16.12 4.20
N ARG A 349 -31.19 -15.31 4.62
CA ARG A 349 -31.84 -14.27 3.81
C ARG A 349 -31.82 -12.93 4.54
N LEU A 350 -31.90 -11.84 3.77
CA LEU A 350 -31.97 -10.49 4.28
C LEU A 350 -33.27 -9.83 3.84
N ASN A 351 -34.00 -9.23 4.77
CA ASN A 351 -35.15 -8.42 4.43
C ASN A 351 -34.71 -7.01 4.02
N LYS A 352 -35.64 -6.19 3.53
CA LYS A 352 -35.36 -4.81 3.08
C LYS A 352 -34.75 -3.91 4.17
N ASN A 353 -34.94 -4.24 5.45
CA ASN A 353 -34.41 -3.49 6.58
C ASN A 353 -33.06 -4.05 7.07
N GLY A 354 -32.46 -5.01 6.35
CA GLY A 354 -31.19 -5.62 6.74
C GLY A 354 -31.30 -6.61 7.90
N GLN A 355 -32.51 -7.06 8.24
CA GLN A 355 -32.70 -8.13 9.22
C GLN A 355 -32.44 -9.48 8.55
N LEU A 356 -31.63 -10.30 9.20
CA LEU A 356 -31.34 -11.65 8.79
C LEU A 356 -32.44 -12.60 9.29
N TYR A 357 -32.90 -13.48 8.40
CA TYR A 357 -33.87 -14.53 8.69
C TYR A 357 -33.53 -15.81 7.92
N TYR A 358 -34.15 -16.92 8.33
CA TYR A 358 -33.93 -18.24 7.72
C TYR A 358 -34.98 -18.55 6.67
N ALA A 359 -34.62 -19.38 5.69
CA ALA A 359 -35.61 -19.95 4.78
C ALA A 359 -36.69 -20.74 5.54
N ASP A 360 -37.87 -20.82 4.94
CA ASP A 360 -38.94 -21.68 5.46
C ASP A 360 -38.54 -23.16 5.35
N GLY A 361 -39.03 -23.99 6.27
CA GLY A 361 -38.81 -25.44 6.24
C GLY A 361 -37.49 -25.94 6.82
N ILE A 362 -36.72 -25.08 7.49
CA ILE A 362 -35.51 -25.49 8.23
C ILE A 362 -35.91 -26.21 9.54
N GLU A 363 -35.33 -27.38 9.79
CA GLU A 363 -35.62 -28.18 10.98
C GLU A 363 -35.16 -27.49 12.28
N ALA A 364 -35.84 -27.74 13.40
CA ALA A 364 -35.57 -27.04 14.67
C ALA A 364 -34.12 -27.21 15.18
N ASN A 365 -33.54 -28.39 15.03
CA ASN A 365 -32.12 -28.66 15.36
C ASN A 365 -31.15 -27.86 14.47
N GLN A 366 -31.48 -27.67 13.19
CA GLN A 366 -30.69 -26.87 12.25
C GLN A 366 -30.80 -25.37 12.59
N VAL A 367 -31.99 -24.90 13.00
CA VAL A 367 -32.19 -23.52 13.48
C VAL A 367 -31.30 -23.23 14.69
N VAL A 368 -31.23 -24.15 15.66
CA VAL A 368 -30.34 -24.01 16.83
C VAL A 368 -28.89 -23.85 16.39
N TYR A 369 -28.41 -24.71 15.49
CA TYR A 369 -27.05 -24.59 14.95
C TYR A 369 -26.83 -23.26 14.21
N LEU A 370 -27.77 -22.84 13.37
CA LEU A 370 -27.69 -21.57 12.64
C LEU A 370 -27.63 -20.37 13.60
N ASP A 371 -28.36 -20.42 14.71
CA ASP A 371 -28.32 -19.39 15.74
C ASP A 371 -26.98 -19.33 16.48
N GLU A 372 -26.36 -20.49 16.77
CA GLU A 372 -25.05 -20.56 17.40
C GLU A 372 -23.94 -19.93 16.55
N ILE A 373 -23.98 -20.17 15.22
CA ILE A 373 -22.95 -19.66 14.31
C ILE A 373 -23.23 -18.22 13.84
N THR A 374 -24.50 -17.81 13.77
CA THR A 374 -24.94 -16.50 13.24
C THR A 374 -25.26 -15.54 14.37
N LYS A 375 -24.24 -14.84 14.86
CA LYS A 375 -24.33 -13.94 16.03
C LYS A 375 -24.98 -12.59 15.73
N VAL A 376 -24.92 -12.13 14.48
CA VAL A 376 -25.45 -10.84 14.05
C VAL A 376 -26.72 -11.06 13.24
N LYS A 377 -27.87 -10.64 13.80
CA LYS A 377 -29.19 -10.79 13.16
C LYS A 377 -29.68 -9.52 12.45
N GLN A 378 -28.98 -8.41 12.63
CA GLN A 378 -29.34 -7.12 12.07
C GLN A 378 -28.09 -6.46 11.53
N LEU A 379 -28.12 -6.06 10.25
CA LEU A 379 -27.04 -5.29 9.64
C LEU A 379 -26.95 -3.90 10.28
N LYS A 380 -25.73 -3.39 10.37
CA LYS A 380 -25.46 -2.01 10.84
C LYS A 380 -25.98 -1.00 9.83
N ASP A 381 -26.50 0.13 10.33
CA ASP A 381 -27.03 1.21 9.49
C ASP A 381 -26.01 1.75 8.48
N GLU A 382 -24.72 1.75 8.84
CA GLU A 382 -23.62 2.15 7.93
C GLU A 382 -23.54 1.31 6.64
N ILE A 383 -24.06 0.07 6.66
CA ILE A 383 -24.10 -0.82 5.49
C ILE A 383 -25.35 -0.57 4.65
N MET A 384 -26.45 -0.16 5.30
CA MET A 384 -27.81 -0.04 4.76
C MET A 384 -28.00 1.28 3.99
N THR A 385 -27.24 1.44 2.91
CA THR A 385 -27.43 2.56 1.98
C THR A 385 -28.62 2.27 1.05
N THR A 386 -29.18 3.31 0.42
CA THR A 386 -30.23 3.15 -0.60
C THR A 386 -29.81 2.20 -1.73
N GLN A 387 -28.55 2.27 -2.16
CA GLN A 387 -28.04 1.39 -3.22
C GLN A 387 -27.90 -0.07 -2.73
N PHE A 388 -27.49 -0.29 -1.48
CA PHE A 388 -27.46 -1.63 -0.88
C PHE A 388 -28.86 -2.24 -0.79
N GLU A 389 -29.85 -1.46 -0.35
CA GLU A 389 -31.26 -1.88 -0.29
C GLU A 389 -31.82 -2.26 -1.67
N GLU A 390 -31.44 -1.54 -2.72
CA GLU A 390 -31.79 -1.91 -4.10
C GLU A 390 -31.26 -3.30 -4.47
N TYR A 391 -30.02 -3.63 -4.09
CA TYR A 391 -29.46 -4.97 -4.35
C TYR A 391 -30.18 -6.05 -3.55
N ILE A 392 -30.56 -5.80 -2.29
CA ILE A 392 -31.40 -6.72 -1.51
C ILE A 392 -32.72 -6.96 -2.25
N ARG A 393 -33.36 -5.90 -2.75
CA ARG A 393 -34.62 -6.01 -3.50
C ARG A 393 -34.43 -6.86 -4.77
N LYS A 394 -33.34 -6.65 -5.51
CA LYS A 394 -33.01 -7.44 -6.70
C LYS A 394 -32.77 -8.91 -6.36
N ARG A 395 -32.04 -9.20 -5.29
CA ARG A 395 -31.83 -10.58 -4.79
C ARG A 395 -33.16 -11.25 -4.44
N ASN A 396 -33.98 -10.60 -3.62
CA ASN A 396 -35.22 -11.18 -3.12
C ASN A 396 -36.30 -11.36 -4.19
N LYS A 397 -36.17 -10.73 -5.36
CA LYS A 397 -37.04 -10.98 -6.52
C LYS A 397 -36.67 -12.27 -7.26
N ALA A 398 -35.42 -12.73 -7.11
CA ALA A 398 -34.89 -13.92 -7.79
C ALA A 398 -35.02 -15.21 -6.95
N ILE A 399 -35.44 -15.07 -5.69
CA ILE A 399 -35.73 -16.15 -4.73
C ILE A 399 -37.25 -16.30 -4.66
#